data_AF-A0A812VV19-F1
#
_entry.id   AF-A0A812VV19-F1
#
_cell.length_a   1.000
_cell.length_b   1.000
_cell.length_c   1.000
_cell.angle_alpha   90.00
_cell.angle_beta   90.00
_cell.angle_gamma   90.00
#
_symmetry.space_group_name_H-M   'P 1'
#
loop_
_entity.id
_entity.type
_entity.pdbx_description
1 polymer ?
#
loop_
_entity_poly.entity_id
_entity_poly.type
_entity_poly.pdbx_seq_one_letter_code
_entity_poly.pdbx_strand_id
1 'polypeptide(L)'
;AAALVAREAAEGKHQLLGASHPEALEARRDLGATLFVASRPEEGVAAFRQALAGLQQTLGFQHPTTIAVLAQLRAALSHDEEAAMALVHEHSSGNVTAAPDWE
;
A
#
# COMPACT_ATOMS: atom_id res chain seq x y z
N ALA A 1 14.81 -1.19 -15.24
CA ALA A 1 14.18 -2.48 -15.58
C ALA A 1 13.26 -2.97 -14.47
N ALA A 2 13.75 -3.22 -13.25
CA ALA A 2 12.93 -3.78 -12.15
C ALA A 2 11.65 -2.97 -11.83
N ALA A 3 11.73 -1.64 -11.74
CA ALA A 3 10.55 -0.80 -11.48
C ALA A 3 9.51 -0.80 -12.63
N LEU A 4 9.93 -1.06 -13.87
CA LEU A 4 9.00 -1.22 -15.00
C LEU A 4 8.27 -2.56 -14.90
N VAL A 5 9.02 -3.65 -14.69
CA VAL A 5 8.44 -5.00 -14.51
C VAL A 5 7.48 -5.04 -13.31
N ALA A 6 7.86 -4.44 -12.18
CA ALA A 6 6.98 -4.35 -11.01
C ALA A 6 5.70 -3.55 -11.31
N ARG A 7 5.78 -2.51 -12.15
CA ARG A 7 4.63 -1.71 -12.54
C ARG A 7 3.69 -2.48 -13.44
N GLU A 8 4.24 -3.15 -14.45
CA GLU A 8 3.46 -4.02 -15.34
C GLU A 8 2.79 -5.16 -14.57
N ALA A 9 3.50 -5.78 -13.61
CA ALA A 9 2.93 -6.82 -12.77
C ALA A 9 1.80 -6.30 -11.87
N ALA A 10 1.97 -5.12 -11.25
CA ALA A 10 0.95 -4.50 -10.41
C ALA A 10 -0.30 -4.08 -11.20
N GLU A 11 -0.12 -3.63 -12.45
CA GLU A 11 -1.22 -3.27 -13.34
C GLU A 11 -1.93 -4.52 -13.88
N GLY A 12 -1.18 -5.54 -14.30
CA GLY A 12 -1.76 -6.81 -14.76
C GLY A 12 -2.61 -7.47 -13.67
N LYS A 13 -2.14 -7.50 -12.42
CA LYS A 13 -2.92 -8.01 -11.28
C LYS A 13 -4.14 -7.15 -10.98
N HIS A 14 -4.05 -5.83 -11.12
CA HIS A 14 -5.18 -4.92 -10.96
C HIS A 14 -6.28 -5.19 -11.98
N GLN A 15 -5.91 -5.40 -13.24
CA GLN A 15 -6.87 -5.70 -14.31
C GLN A 15 -7.47 -7.11 -14.20
N LEU A 16 -6.67 -8.09 -13.78
CA LEU A 16 -7.11 -9.49 -13.71
C LEU A 16 -7.95 -9.80 -12.46
N LEU A 17 -7.55 -9.27 -11.30
CA LEU A 17 -8.15 -9.62 -10.01
C LEU A 17 -9.05 -8.50 -9.45
N GLY A 18 -8.93 -7.29 -10.01
CA GLY A 18 -9.62 -6.10 -9.53
C GLY A 18 -8.77 -5.28 -8.54
N ALA A 19 -9.12 -4.00 -8.44
CA ALA A 19 -8.37 -2.99 -7.69
C ALA A 19 -8.25 -3.27 -6.19
N SER A 20 -9.27 -3.89 -5.60
CA SER A 20 -9.36 -4.16 -4.16
C SER A 20 -8.85 -5.55 -3.77
N HIS A 21 -8.46 -6.38 -4.74
CA HIS A 21 -8.01 -7.74 -4.45
C HIS A 21 -6.69 -7.72 -3.66
N PRO A 22 -6.55 -8.48 -2.56
CA PRO A 22 -5.36 -8.46 -1.71
C PRO A 22 -4.06 -8.65 -2.49
N GLU A 23 -4.01 -9.60 -3.43
CA GLU A 23 -2.81 -9.83 -4.25
C GLU A 23 -2.45 -8.67 -5.20
N ALA A 24 -3.45 -7.93 -5.70
CA ALA A 24 -3.21 -6.76 -6.53
C ALA A 24 -2.64 -5.60 -5.69
N LEU A 25 -3.12 -5.47 -4.46
CA LEU A 25 -2.62 -4.50 -3.48
C LEU A 25 -1.22 -4.85 -2.97
N GLU A 26 -0.91 -6.14 -2.77
CA GLU A 26 0.44 -6.59 -2.45
C GLU A 26 1.43 -6.29 -3.57
N ALA A 27 1.04 -6.51 -4.83
CA ALA A 27 1.88 -6.13 -5.97
C ALA A 27 2.11 -4.62 -6.06
N ARG A 28 1.12 -3.81 -5.66
CA ARG A 28 1.26 -2.35 -5.52
C ARG A 28 2.29 -1.98 -4.44
N ARG A 29 2.27 -2.70 -3.30
CA ARG A 29 3.29 -2.54 -2.25
C ARG A 29 4.69 -2.91 -2.75
N ASP A 30 4.83 -3.99 -3.51
CA ASP A 30 6.11 -4.41 -4.09
C ASP A 30 6.66 -3.40 -5.11
N LEU A 31 5.77 -2.79 -5.90
CA LEU A 31 6.12 -1.66 -6.74
C LEU A 31 6.67 -0.49 -5.91
N GLY A 32 6.03 -0.17 -4.78
CA GLY A 32 6.52 0.84 -3.84
C GLY A 32 7.95 0.58 -3.39
N ALA A 33 8.23 -0.63 -2.89
CA ALA A 33 9.57 -1.02 -2.45
C ALA A 33 10.60 -0.97 -3.60
N THR A 34 10.21 -1.39 -4.80
CA THR A 34 11.08 -1.36 -5.98
C THR A 34 11.41 0.07 -6.42
N LEU A 35 10.46 1.00 -6.28
CA LEU A 35 10.68 2.42 -6.60
C LEU A 35 11.67 3.08 -5.64
N PHE A 36 11.69 2.68 -4.37
CA PHE A 36 12.72 3.12 -3.42
C PHE A 36 14.12 2.66 -3.85
N VAL A 37 14.28 1.40 -4.24
CA VAL A 37 15.56 0.87 -4.76
C VAL A 37 15.95 1.57 -6.07
N ALA A 38 14.97 2.02 -6.85
CA ALA A 38 15.20 2.78 -8.08
C ALA A 38 15.38 4.29 -7.87
N SER A 39 15.61 4.75 -6.64
CA SER A 39 15.81 6.17 -6.29
C SER A 39 14.63 7.07 -6.67
N ARG A 40 13.39 6.56 -6.57
CA ARG A 40 12.12 7.28 -6.83
C ARG A 40 11.21 7.22 -5.59
N PRO A 41 11.63 7.78 -4.46
CA PRO A 41 10.94 7.63 -3.18
C PRO A 41 9.53 8.22 -3.18
N GLU A 42 9.27 9.31 -3.90
CA GLU A 42 7.96 9.97 -3.94
C GLU A 42 6.90 9.07 -4.58
N GLU A 43 7.26 8.40 -5.68
CA GLU A 43 6.38 7.41 -6.31
C GLU A 43 6.24 6.15 -5.46
N GLY A 44 7.30 5.78 -4.72
CA GLY A 44 7.25 4.69 -3.76
C GLY A 44 6.24 4.94 -2.64
N VAL A 45 6.27 6.13 -2.05
CA VAL A 45 5.30 6.59 -1.04
C VAL A 45 3.88 6.55 -1.60
N ALA A 46 3.67 7.05 -2.81
CA ALA A 46 2.35 7.03 -3.45
C ALA A 46 1.82 5.59 -3.64
N ALA A 47 2.68 4.67 -4.08
CA ALA A 47 2.32 3.26 -4.25
C ALA A 47 1.98 2.59 -2.91
N PHE A 48 2.76 2.86 -1.85
CA PHE A 48 2.45 2.36 -0.50
C PHE A 48 1.14 2.92 0.05
N ARG A 49 0.84 4.21 -0.16
CA ARG A 49 -0.44 4.82 0.26
C ARG A 49 -1.63 4.16 -0.44
N GLN A 50 -1.54 3.92 -1.74
CA GLN A 50 -2.59 3.22 -2.49
C GLN A 50 -2.80 1.78 -2.00
N ALA A 51 -1.70 1.05 -1.77
CA ALA A 51 -1.76 -0.30 -1.23
C ALA A 51 -2.40 -0.33 0.17
N LEU A 52 -2.00 0.59 1.05
CA LEU A 52 -2.49 0.69 2.42
C LEU A 52 -3.98 0.99 2.47
N ALA A 53 -4.44 1.99 1.70
CA ALA A 53 -5.86 2.36 1.64
C ALA A 53 -6.73 1.18 1.16
N GLY A 54 -6.29 0.48 0.11
CA GLY A 54 -7.02 -0.70 -0.38
C GLY A 54 -6.99 -1.86 0.62
N LEU A 55 -5.84 -2.16 1.23
CA LEU A 55 -5.74 -3.25 2.20
C LEU A 55 -6.54 -2.97 3.47
N GLN A 56 -6.60 -1.72 3.90
CA GLN A 56 -7.44 -1.33 5.03
C GLN A 56 -8.92 -1.54 4.73
N GLN A 57 -9.38 -1.23 3.51
CA GLN A 57 -10.77 -1.46 3.11
C GLN A 57 -11.09 -2.96 2.95
N THR A 58 -10.17 -3.73 2.36
CA THR A 58 -10.41 -5.15 2.04
C THR A 58 -10.19 -6.08 3.24
N LEU A 59 -9.13 -5.87 4.02
CA LEU A 59 -8.69 -6.78 5.09
C LEU A 59 -8.84 -6.18 6.49
N GLY A 60 -9.05 -4.86 6.58
CA GLY A 60 -9.09 -4.14 7.85
C GLY A 60 -7.70 -3.67 8.32
N PHE A 61 -7.71 -2.72 9.26
CA PHE A 61 -6.50 -2.10 9.81
C PHE A 61 -5.62 -3.05 10.62
N GLN A 62 -6.23 -3.98 11.36
CA GLN A 62 -5.52 -4.93 12.23
C GLN A 62 -4.92 -6.12 11.48
N HIS A 63 -5.19 -6.24 10.17
CA HIS A 63 -4.67 -7.36 9.40
C HIS A 63 -3.13 -7.27 9.29
N PRO A 64 -2.39 -8.38 9.47
CA PRO A 64 -0.92 -8.38 9.42
C PRO A 64 -0.35 -7.74 8.15
N THR A 65 -0.96 -7.99 6.99
CA THR A 65 -0.56 -7.37 5.72
C THR A 65 -0.71 -5.84 5.74
N THR A 66 -1.83 -5.32 6.24
CA THR A 66 -2.08 -3.88 6.35
C THR A 66 -1.05 -3.22 7.28
N ILE A 67 -0.78 -3.83 8.43
CA ILE A 67 0.22 -3.37 9.39
C ILE A 67 1.63 -3.37 8.76
N ALA A 68 1.97 -4.40 7.98
CA ALA A 68 3.26 -4.48 7.30
C ALA A 68 3.43 -3.34 6.28
N VAL A 69 2.40 -3.01 5.51
CA VAL A 69 2.45 -1.88 4.56
C VAL A 69 2.53 -0.54 5.30
N LEU A 70 1.80 -0.37 6.40
CA LEU A 70 1.89 0.81 7.25
C LEU A 70 3.32 1.03 7.77
N ALA A 71 3.97 -0.05 8.24
CA ALA A 71 5.35 0.03 8.73
C ALA A 71 6.34 0.42 7.61
N GLN A 72 6.17 -0.12 6.40
CA GLN A 72 6.97 0.26 5.23
C GLN A 72 6.76 1.73 4.83
N LEU A 73 5.51 2.20 4.84
CA LEU A 73 5.20 3.59 4.56
C LEU A 73 5.75 4.54 5.63
N ARG A 74 5.71 4.16 6.91
CA ARG A 74 6.33 4.95 7.98
C ARG A 74 7.84 5.03 7.83
N ALA A 75 8.49 3.93 7.44
CA ALA A 75 9.93 3.92 7.15
C ALA A 75 10.26 4.79 5.94
N ALA A 76 9.42 4.75 4.90
CA ALA A 76 9.55 5.61 3.72
C ALA A 76 9.44 7.11 4.04
N LEU A 77 8.62 7.46 5.04
CA LEU A 77 8.42 8.83 5.53
C LEU A 77 9.37 9.20 6.68
N SER A 78 10.43 8.44 6.97
CA SER A 78 11.27 8.70 8.15
C SER A 78 12.03 10.04 8.12
N HIS A 79 12.09 10.69 6.95
CA HIS A 79 12.66 12.02 6.77
C HIS A 79 11.63 13.15 6.98
N ASP A 80 10.35 12.80 7.10
CA ASP A 80 9.20 13.68 7.29
C ASP A 80 8.38 13.15 8.49
N GLU A 81 8.82 13.53 9.69
CA GLU A 81 8.19 13.08 10.95
C GLU A 81 6.73 13.54 11.07
N GLU A 82 6.38 14.69 10.49
CA GLU A 82 5.01 15.21 10.48
C GLU A 82 4.11 14.30 9.64
N ALA A 83 4.55 13.93 8.42
CA ALA A 83 3.83 12.99 7.57
C ALA A 83 3.73 11.59 8.19
N ALA A 84 4.79 11.12 8.87
CA ALA A 84 4.78 9.82 9.56
C ALA A 84 3.80 9.81 10.74
N MET A 85 3.70 10.90 11.51
CA MET A 85 2.74 11.02 12.61
C MET A 85 1.30 11.16 12.12
N ALA A 86 1.07 11.96 11.06
CA ALA A 86 -0.25 12.12 10.46
C ALA A 86 -0.81 10.77 9.98
N LEU A 87 0.03 9.92 9.39
CA LEU A 87 -0.34 8.58 8.95
C LEU A 87 -0.84 7.71 10.11
N VAL A 88 -0.12 7.70 11.24
CA VAL A 88 -0.51 6.91 12.42
C VAL A 88 -1.84 7.42 12.98
N HIS A 89 -2.03 8.74 13.04
CA HIS A 89 -3.26 9.33 13.58
C HIS A 89 -4.48 9.02 12.70
N GLU A 90 -4.38 9.22 11.39
CA GLU A 90 -5.45 8.95 10.41
C GLU A 90 -5.93 7.50 10.49
N HIS A 91 -5.00 6.55 10.58
CA HIS A 91 -5.34 5.13 10.53
C HIS A 91 -5.72 4.57 11.92
N SER A 92 -5.38 5.26 13.01
CA SER A 92 -5.84 4.94 14.37
C SER A 92 -7.30 5.33 14.65
N SER A 93 -7.86 6.28 13.91
CA SER A 93 -9.24 6.79 14.12
C SER A 93 -10.35 5.96 13.46
N GLY A 94 -10.02 4.84 12.82
CA GLY A 94 -10.95 3.73 12.53
C GLY A 94 -12.30 4.10 11.92
N ASN A 95 -12.34 4.44 10.63
CA ASN A 95 -13.59 4.27 9.88
C ASN A 95 -13.65 2.82 9.35
N VAL A 96 -14.36 1.96 10.09
CA VAL A 96 -14.68 0.59 9.68
C VAL A 96 -15.93 0.64 8.83
N THR A 97 -15.78 0.74 7.51
CA THR A 97 -16.86 0.41 6.58
C THR A 97 -16.53 -0.90 5.88
N ALA A 98 -17.23 -1.93 6.37
CA ALA A 98 -17.63 -3.18 5.74
C ALA A 98 -16.69 -3.79 4.67
N ALA A 99 -16.09 -4.92 5.02
CA ALA A 99 -15.50 -5.85 4.06
C ALA A 99 -16.56 -6.26 3.01
N PRO A 100 -16.23 -6.31 1.71
CA PRO A 100 -17.09 -6.93 0.72
C PRO A 100 -17.07 -8.46 0.88
N ASP A 101 -18.24 -9.08 0.84
CA ASP A 101 -18.39 -10.53 0.64
C ASP A 101 -17.70 -10.90 -0.67
N TRP A 102 -16.72 -11.80 -0.58
CA TRP A 102 -16.14 -12.47 -1.73
C TRP A 102 -16.93 -13.77 -1.96
N GLU A 103 -17.97 -13.71 -2.78
CA GLU A 103 -18.49 -14.90 -3.50
C GLU A 103 -17.89 -14.98 -4.90
#